data_AF-A0A0L0VHC7-F1
#
_entry.id   AF-A0A0L0VHC7-F1
#
_cell.length_a   1.000
_cell.length_b   1.000
_cell.length_c   1.000
_cell.angle_alpha   90.00
_cell.angle_beta   90.00
_cell.angle_gamma   90.00
#
_symmetry.space_group_name_H-M   'P 1'
#
loop_
_entity.id
_entity.type
_entity.pdbx_description
1 polymer ?
#
loop_
_entity_poly.entity_id
_entity_poly.type
_entity_poly.pdbx_seq_one_letter_code
_entity_poly.pdbx_strand_id
1 'polypeptide(L)'
;MNIFQRAYIAFALLALSITLHPGQVQAVDIVTTECTYHFNRVGAVRGRASCQYNDFVDFACNPKRCVTKENKRFDSVYYYKCHASDFSAYREDVHAAQYVRRDTYASVQDWDGTWWDCPYNIPEHHNDQYLVCTDCYYVPPKP
;
A
#
# COMPACT_ATOMS: atom_id res chain seq x y z
N MET A 1 -39.55 -49.73 1.67
CA MET A 1 -38.80 -48.49 1.43
C MET A 1 -38.98 -48.09 -0.02
N ASN A 2 -39.71 -47.01 -0.28
CA ASN A 2 -40.25 -46.69 -1.61
C ASN A 2 -39.27 -45.82 -2.42
N ILE A 3 -39.12 -46.10 -3.71
CA ILE A 3 -38.13 -45.49 -4.64
C ILE A 3 -38.18 -43.95 -4.59
N PHE A 4 -39.38 -43.40 -4.38
CA PHE A 4 -39.61 -41.96 -4.27
C PHE A 4 -38.87 -41.31 -3.10
N GLN A 5 -38.79 -41.93 -1.90
CA GLN A 5 -38.06 -41.36 -0.77
C GLN A 5 -36.55 -41.26 -1.03
N ARG A 6 -36.00 -42.21 -1.82
CA ARG A 6 -34.56 -42.25 -2.14
C ARG A 6 -34.15 -41.12 -3.09
N ALA A 7 -35.04 -40.74 -4.00
CA ALA A 7 -34.84 -39.62 -4.92
C ALA A 7 -34.87 -38.27 -4.20
N TYR A 8 -35.80 -38.05 -3.26
CA TYR A 8 -35.88 -36.81 -2.49
C TYR A 8 -34.65 -36.56 -1.61
N ILE A 9 -34.10 -37.63 -1.00
CA ILE A 9 -32.87 -37.53 -0.18
C ILE A 9 -31.67 -37.12 -1.05
N ALA A 10 -31.53 -37.72 -2.24
CA ALA A 10 -30.45 -37.38 -3.16
C ALA A 10 -30.53 -35.93 -3.68
N PHE A 11 -31.74 -35.45 -3.99
CA PHE A 11 -31.96 -34.07 -4.42
C PHE A 11 -31.70 -33.06 -3.29
N ALA A 12 -32.08 -33.37 -2.05
CA ALA A 12 -31.79 -32.51 -0.91
C ALA A 12 -30.28 -32.37 -0.64
N LEU A 13 -29.52 -33.46 -0.79
CA LEU A 13 -28.06 -33.44 -0.62
C LEU A 13 -27.34 -32.62 -1.70
N LEU A 14 -27.82 -32.65 -2.95
CA LEU A 14 -27.27 -31.84 -4.05
C LEU A 14 -27.59 -30.35 -3.89
N ALA A 15 -28.77 -30.01 -3.36
CA ALA A 15 -29.10 -28.62 -3.03
C ALA A 15 -28.27 -28.08 -1.84
N LEU A 16 -27.95 -28.93 -0.86
CA LEU A 16 -27.04 -28.57 0.22
C LEU A 16 -25.61 -28.33 -0.26
N SER A 17 -25.08 -29.12 -1.20
CA SER A 17 -23.72 -28.90 -1.71
C SER A 17 -23.59 -27.61 -2.53
N ILE A 18 -24.64 -27.16 -3.22
CA ILE A 18 -24.64 -25.88 -3.96
C ILE A 18 -24.73 -24.69 -3.01
N THR A 19 -25.50 -24.80 -1.91
CA THR A 19 -25.62 -23.72 -0.92
C THR A 19 -24.42 -23.61 0.03
N LEU A 20 -23.66 -24.70 0.21
CA LEU A 20 -22.43 -24.77 1.01
C LEU A 20 -21.14 -24.58 0.18
N HIS A 21 -21.18 -23.85 -0.93
CA HIS A 21 -19.98 -23.18 -1.44
C HIS A 21 -19.93 -21.76 -0.86
N PRO A 22 -19.55 -21.56 0.42
CA PRO A 22 -19.13 -20.23 0.85
C PRO A 22 -17.96 -19.88 -0.07
N GLY A 23 -18.07 -18.70 -0.70
CA GLY A 23 -17.18 -18.28 -1.77
C GLY A 23 -15.74 -18.65 -1.47
N GLN A 24 -15.09 -19.35 -2.40
CA GLN A 24 -13.67 -19.59 -2.32
C GLN A 24 -13.00 -18.23 -2.11
N VAL A 25 -12.52 -17.97 -0.89
CA VAL A 25 -11.68 -16.81 -0.62
C VAL A 25 -10.42 -17.09 -1.41
N GLN A 26 -10.31 -16.44 -2.57
CA GLN A 26 -9.14 -16.55 -3.42
C GLN A 26 -7.95 -16.22 -2.53
N ALA A 27 -7.02 -17.16 -2.38
CA ALA A 27 -5.81 -16.92 -1.62
C ALA A 27 -5.09 -15.75 -2.28
N VAL A 28 -4.90 -14.68 -1.51
CA VAL A 28 -4.21 -13.50 -1.99
C VAL A 28 -2.72 -13.74 -1.80
N ASP A 29 -1.95 -13.66 -2.88
CA ASP A 29 -0.49 -13.80 -2.81
C ASP A 29 0.11 -12.65 -2.02
N ILE A 30 0.74 -12.99 -0.90
CA ILE A 30 1.42 -12.03 -0.03
C ILE A 30 2.87 -11.90 -0.47
N VAL A 31 3.28 -10.67 -0.79
CA VAL A 31 4.59 -10.36 -1.34
C VAL A 31 5.34 -9.31 -0.53
N THR A 32 6.65 -9.26 -0.72
CA THR A 32 7.46 -8.11 -0.33
C THR A 32 7.60 -7.16 -1.51
N THR A 33 7.27 -5.89 -1.30
CA THR A 33 7.31 -4.85 -2.33
C THR A 33 8.17 -3.68 -1.88
N GLU A 34 9.03 -3.20 -2.79
CA GLU A 34 9.70 -1.92 -2.63
C GLU A 34 8.83 -0.79 -3.19
N CYS A 35 8.47 0.19 -2.36
CA CYS A 35 7.66 1.35 -2.74
C CYS A 35 8.55 2.42 -3.37
N THR A 36 9.27 2.06 -4.44
CA THR A 36 10.28 2.91 -5.09
C THR A 36 9.69 4.05 -5.89
N TYR A 37 8.40 4.00 -6.21
CA TYR A 37 7.71 5.07 -6.95
C TYR A 37 6.86 5.93 -6.02
N HIS A 38 5.94 5.33 -5.28
CA HIS A 38 5.04 6.04 -4.37
C HIS A 38 4.68 5.18 -3.16
N PHE A 39 4.51 5.85 -2.03
CA PHE A 39 3.92 5.26 -0.84
C PHE A 39 2.90 6.22 -0.25
N ASN A 40 1.74 5.71 0.13
CA ASN A 40 0.74 6.46 0.90
C ASN A 40 0.22 5.64 2.06
N ARG A 41 0.33 6.17 3.29
CA ARG A 41 -0.15 5.49 4.50
C ARG A 41 -1.66 5.16 4.47
N VAL A 42 -2.44 5.89 3.68
CA VAL A 42 -3.88 5.67 3.46
C VAL A 42 -4.10 5.27 2.00
N GLY A 43 -4.06 3.97 1.73
CA GLY A 43 -4.32 3.41 0.40
C GLY A 43 -5.81 3.26 0.09
N ALA A 44 -6.10 2.75 -1.11
CA ALA A 44 -7.47 2.49 -1.57
C ALA A 44 -8.19 1.39 -0.76
N VAL A 45 -7.44 0.48 -0.14
CA VAL A 45 -7.97 -0.56 0.74
C VAL A 45 -7.95 -0.07 2.18
N ARG A 46 -9.12 -0.12 2.85
CA ARG A 46 -9.28 0.35 4.24
C ARG A 46 -8.26 -0.30 5.17
N GLY A 47 -7.49 0.54 5.86
CA GLY A 47 -6.48 0.11 6.84
C GLY A 47 -5.16 -0.38 6.24
N ARG A 48 -4.98 -0.28 4.93
CA ARG A 48 -3.76 -0.64 4.22
C ARG A 48 -3.13 0.62 3.62
N ALA A 49 -1.80 0.62 3.56
CA ALA A 49 -1.05 1.61 2.80
C ALA A 49 -1.06 1.24 1.30
N SER A 50 -0.95 2.24 0.44
CA SER A 50 -0.61 2.06 -0.97
C SER A 50 0.91 2.06 -1.11
N CYS A 51 1.42 1.17 -1.95
CA CYS A 51 2.84 0.98 -2.21
C CYS A 51 3.00 0.65 -3.69
N GLN A 52 3.60 1.59 -4.41
CA GLN A 52 3.78 1.51 -5.86
C GLN A 52 5.27 1.41 -6.18
N TYR A 53 5.60 0.51 -7.10
CA TYR A 53 6.93 0.48 -7.72
C TYR A 53 6.94 1.19 -9.09
N ASN A 54 5.77 1.46 -9.68
CA ASN A 54 5.56 2.28 -10.87
C ASN A 54 4.12 2.84 -10.91
N ASP A 55 3.77 3.62 -11.94
CA ASP A 55 2.45 4.25 -12.12
C ASP A 55 1.26 3.28 -12.24
N PHE A 56 1.51 2.02 -12.62
CA PHE A 56 0.46 1.09 -13.03
C PHE A 56 0.16 0.01 -11.99
N VAL A 57 1.08 -0.20 -11.06
CA VAL A 57 1.00 -1.33 -10.13
C VAL A 57 1.03 -0.83 -8.69
N ASP A 58 -0.12 -0.97 -8.03
CA ASP A 58 -0.30 -0.65 -6.62
C ASP A 58 -0.49 -1.92 -5.79
N PHE A 59 0.14 -1.92 -4.62
CA PHE A 59 0.01 -2.95 -3.63
C PHE A 59 -0.62 -2.38 -2.37
N ALA A 60 -1.64 -3.07 -1.86
CA ALA A 60 -2.17 -2.80 -0.54
C ALA A 60 -1.24 -3.47 0.48
N CYS A 61 -0.55 -2.68 1.30
CA CYS A 61 0.43 -3.13 2.27
C CYS A 61 0.00 -2.90 3.71
N ASN A 62 0.48 -3.73 4.63
CA ASN A 62 0.33 -3.47 6.06
C ASN A 62 1.29 -2.35 6.46
N PRO A 63 0.79 -1.16 6.87
CA PRO A 63 1.68 -0.05 7.21
C PRO A 63 2.65 -0.41 8.35
N LYS A 64 2.27 -1.33 9.27
CA LYS A 64 3.13 -1.79 10.36
C LYS A 64 4.30 -2.66 9.91
N ARG A 65 4.29 -3.12 8.66
CA ARG A 65 5.33 -3.97 8.05
C ARG A 65 6.16 -3.22 7.00
N CYS A 66 6.02 -1.90 6.94
CA CYS A 66 6.75 -1.02 6.03
C CYS A 66 7.88 -0.32 6.78
N VAL A 67 9.11 -0.54 6.32
CA VAL A 67 10.32 0.08 6.89
C VAL A 67 11.24 0.57 5.78
N THR A 68 12.05 1.59 6.05
CA THR A 68 13.13 1.98 5.16
C THR A 68 14.25 0.94 5.21
N LYS A 69 15.22 1.04 4.30
CA LYS A 69 16.44 0.21 4.34
C LYS A 69 17.22 0.35 5.66
N GLU A 70 17.10 1.49 6.33
CA GLU A 70 17.68 1.75 7.65
C GLU A 70 16.80 1.28 8.81
N ASN A 71 15.77 0.48 8.52
CA ASN A 71 14.83 -0.06 9.50
C ASN A 71 14.02 1.01 10.26
N LYS A 72 13.80 2.19 9.64
CA LYS A 72 12.87 3.20 10.16
C LYS A 72 11.47 2.87 9.70
N ARG A 73 10.52 2.82 10.63
CA ARG A 73 9.10 2.59 10.30
C ARG A 73 8.51 3.80 9.59
N PHE A 74 7.46 3.60 8.80
CA PHE A 74 6.82 4.67 8.04
C PHE A 74 6.40 5.87 8.92
N ASP A 75 5.95 5.62 10.16
CA ASP A 75 5.53 6.64 11.12
C ASP A 75 6.70 7.43 11.72
N SER A 76 7.93 7.11 11.34
CA SER A 76 9.17 7.78 11.76
C SER A 76 10.04 8.21 10.55
N VAL A 77 9.44 8.35 9.36
CA VAL A 77 10.14 8.82 8.16
C VAL A 77 10.03 10.33 8.06
N TYR A 78 11.20 10.99 7.98
CA TYR A 78 11.33 12.43 7.80
C TYR A 78 12.18 12.73 6.59
N TYR A 79 11.79 13.76 5.84
CA TYR A 79 12.57 14.36 4.77
C TYR A 79 13.00 15.77 5.21
N TYR A 80 14.15 16.23 4.73
CA TYR A 80 14.79 17.43 5.25
C TYR A 80 15.06 18.47 4.17
N LYS A 81 15.15 19.74 4.57
CA LYS A 81 15.48 20.88 3.70
C LYS A 81 14.58 20.95 2.46
N CYS A 82 13.28 20.76 2.67
CA CYS A 82 12.28 20.76 1.63
C CYS A 82 11.79 22.18 1.32
N HIS A 83 11.13 22.35 0.18
CA HIS A 83 10.58 23.63 -0.24
C HIS A 83 9.22 23.46 -0.92
N ALA A 84 8.43 24.53 -0.96
CA ALA A 84 7.25 24.56 -1.81
C ALA A 84 7.67 24.45 -3.29
N SER A 85 6.81 23.90 -4.15
CA SER A 85 7.14 23.68 -5.57
C SER A 85 7.47 24.96 -6.34
N ASP A 86 6.94 26.10 -5.91
CA ASP A 86 7.21 27.44 -6.43
C ASP A 86 8.34 28.17 -5.69
N PHE A 87 9.01 27.50 -4.75
CA PHE A 87 10.07 28.04 -3.87
C PHE A 87 9.62 29.22 -2.98
N SER A 88 8.31 29.41 -2.76
CA SER A 88 7.79 30.48 -1.90
C SER A 88 8.03 30.25 -0.41
N ALA A 89 8.27 29.01 0.00
CA ALA A 89 8.46 28.61 1.40
C ALA A 89 9.42 27.43 1.54
N TYR A 90 9.98 27.27 2.73
CA TYR A 90 10.94 26.23 3.09
C TYR A 90 10.54 25.52 4.39
N ARG A 91 10.89 24.24 4.48
CA ARG A 91 10.69 23.37 5.65
C ARG A 91 12.00 22.68 5.99
N GLU A 92 12.39 22.78 7.26
CA GLU A 92 13.59 22.11 7.78
C GLU A 92 13.43 20.60 7.80
N ASP A 93 12.26 20.13 8.25
CA ASP A 93 11.85 18.74 8.23
C ASP A 93 10.36 18.61 7.85
N VAL A 94 10.03 17.50 7.19
CA VAL A 94 8.68 17.10 6.79
C VAL A 94 8.44 15.68 7.25
N HIS A 95 7.44 15.48 8.11
CA HIS A 95 7.03 14.15 8.56
C HIS A 95 6.22 13.48 7.46
N ALA A 96 6.73 12.42 6.84
CA ALA A 96 6.09 11.86 5.66
C ALA A 96 4.79 11.13 6.01
N ALA A 97 3.65 11.62 5.51
CA ALA A 97 2.40 10.89 5.45
C ALA A 97 2.30 10.05 4.17
N GLN A 98 2.83 10.59 3.07
CA GLN A 98 3.03 9.92 1.79
C GLN A 98 4.16 10.60 1.01
N TYR A 99 4.73 9.91 0.03
CA TYR A 99 5.71 10.47 -0.89
C TYR A 99 5.51 9.94 -2.30
N VAL A 100 5.86 10.76 -3.29
CA VAL A 100 6.07 10.35 -4.68
C VAL A 100 7.53 10.65 -5.03
N ARG A 101 8.26 9.65 -5.48
CA ARG A 101 9.65 9.81 -5.91
C ARG A 101 9.70 10.33 -7.34
N ARG A 102 10.48 11.39 -7.54
CA ARG A 102 10.83 11.96 -8.85
C ARG A 102 12.31 11.71 -9.12
N ASP A 103 12.81 12.22 -10.24
CA ASP A 103 14.18 11.96 -10.69
C ASP A 103 15.23 12.55 -9.73
N THR A 104 14.99 13.75 -9.20
CA THR A 104 15.98 14.49 -8.39
C THR A 104 15.49 14.88 -6.99
N TYR A 105 14.22 14.59 -6.67
CA TYR A 105 13.59 14.93 -5.40
C TYR A 105 12.44 13.98 -5.10
N ALA A 106 12.00 13.92 -3.84
CA ALA A 106 10.72 13.34 -3.46
C ALA A 106 9.72 14.48 -3.25
N SER A 107 8.51 14.35 -3.82
CA SER A 107 7.38 15.19 -3.43
C SER A 107 6.68 14.51 -2.26
N VAL A 108 6.70 15.16 -1.10
CA VAL A 108 6.33 14.57 0.19
C VAL A 108 5.15 15.33 0.75
N GLN A 109 4.12 14.60 1.16
CA GLN A 109 3.02 15.17 1.90
C GLN A 109 3.29 15.06 3.40
N ASP A 110 3.17 16.17 4.12
CA ASP A 110 3.17 16.20 5.57
C ASP A 110 1.84 15.64 6.12
N TRP A 111 1.79 15.35 7.42
CA TRP A 111 0.58 14.85 8.10
C TRP A 111 -0.55 15.88 8.16
N ASP A 112 -0.24 17.16 8.03
CA ASP A 112 -1.23 18.24 7.89
C ASP A 112 -1.83 18.33 6.47
N GLY A 113 -1.32 17.54 5.52
CA GLY A 113 -1.77 17.47 4.15
C GLY A 113 -1.05 18.40 3.18
N THR A 114 -0.15 19.27 3.64
CA THR A 114 0.69 20.14 2.79
C THR A 114 1.74 19.33 2.04
N TRP A 115 2.12 19.80 0.85
CA TRP A 115 3.10 19.14 -0.01
C TRP A 115 4.38 19.95 -0.12
N TRP A 116 5.51 19.24 -0.09
CA TRP A 116 6.85 19.80 -0.11
C TRP A 116 7.75 18.97 -1.01
N ASP A 117 8.53 19.63 -1.84
CA ASP A 117 9.54 18.98 -2.66
C ASP A 117 10.87 18.94 -1.88
N CYS A 118 11.39 17.72 -1.72
CA CYS A 118 12.56 17.43 -0.90
C CYS A 118 13.69 16.89 -1.80
N PRO A 119 14.69 17.71 -2.13
CA PRO A 119 15.78 17.31 -3.03
C PRO A 119 16.56 16.10 -2.49
N TYR A 120 17.03 15.23 -3.37
CA TYR A 120 17.85 14.07 -2.97
C TYR A 120 19.29 14.44 -2.62
N ASN A 121 19.79 15.56 -3.15
CA ASN A 121 21.18 16.00 -3.01
C ASN A 121 21.44 16.81 -1.73
N ILE A 122 20.72 16.52 -0.65
CA ILE A 122 20.94 17.15 0.65
C ILE A 122 22.01 16.34 1.42
N PRO A 123 23.18 16.92 1.72
CA PRO A 123 24.23 16.22 2.46
C PRO A 123 23.73 15.70 3.81
N GLU A 124 24.17 14.51 4.21
CA GLU A 124 23.84 13.88 5.50
C GLU A 124 22.35 13.52 5.70
N HIS A 125 21.49 13.84 4.74
CA HIS A 125 20.05 13.60 4.80
C HIS A 125 19.61 12.64 3.69
N HIS A 126 19.03 11.50 4.06
CA HIS A 126 18.59 10.44 3.14
C HIS A 126 17.22 10.73 2.51
N ASN A 127 17.10 11.84 1.77
CA ASN A 127 15.85 12.20 1.07
C ASN A 127 15.53 11.26 -0.11
N ASP A 128 16.45 10.38 -0.52
CA ASP A 128 16.22 9.33 -1.51
C ASP A 128 15.70 8.02 -0.89
N GLN A 129 15.45 8.01 0.42
CA GLN A 129 14.89 6.87 1.13
C GLN A 129 13.51 6.47 0.59
N TYR A 130 13.20 5.18 0.75
CA TYR A 130 11.93 4.60 0.39
C TYR A 130 11.62 3.41 1.30
N LEU A 131 10.35 3.04 1.34
CA LEU A 131 9.85 1.93 2.15
C LEU A 131 9.90 0.61 1.40
N VAL A 132 10.21 -0.45 2.14
CA VAL A 132 10.06 -1.85 1.76
C VAL A 132 9.02 -2.46 2.70
N CYS A 133 8.00 -3.09 2.14
CA CYS A 133 6.86 -3.61 2.86
C CYS A 133 6.73 -5.12 2.63
N THR A 134 6.60 -5.96 3.67
CA THR A 134 6.66 -7.43 3.56
C THR A 134 5.31 -8.15 3.62
N ASP A 135 4.24 -7.43 3.92
CA ASP A 135 2.85 -7.93 3.99
C ASP A 135 2.04 -7.09 3.01
N CYS A 136 2.14 -7.42 1.72
CA CYS A 136 1.52 -6.68 0.62
C CYS A 136 0.81 -7.61 -0.34
N TYR A 137 -0.20 -7.11 -1.04
CA TYR A 137 -0.82 -7.81 -2.15
C TYR A 137 -1.29 -6.84 -3.23
N TYR A 138 -1.30 -7.33 -4.47
CA TYR A 138 -1.66 -6.54 -5.64
C TYR A 138 -3.11 -6.06 -5.57
N VAL A 139 -3.34 -4.79 -5.91
CA VAL A 139 -4.67 -4.21 -6.06
C VAL A 139 -4.95 -4.03 -7.56
N PRO A 140 -5.90 -4.78 -8.13
CA PRO A 140 -6.30 -4.57 -9.52
C PRO A 140 -6.81 -3.14 -9.74
N PRO A 141 -6.53 -2.54 -10.91
CA PRO A 141 -7.13 -1.26 -11.29
C PRO A 141 -8.65 -1.34 -11.19
N LYS A 142 -9.28 -0.27 -10.71
CA LYS A 142 -10.75 -0.19 -10.79
C LYS A 142 -11.15 -0.13 -12.28
N PRO A 143 -12.18 -0.89 -12.69
CA PRO A 143 -12.72 -0.81 -14.04
C PRO A 143 -13.33 0.56 -14.35
#